data_AF-A0A939AFI9-F1
#
_entry.id   AF-A0A939AFI9-F1
#
_cell.length_a   1.000
_cell.length_b   1.000
_cell.length_c   1.000
_cell.angle_alpha   90.00
_cell.angle_beta   90.00
_cell.angle_gamma   90.00
#
_symmetry.space_group_name_H-M   'P 1'
#
loop_
_entity.id
_entity.type
_entity.pdbx_description
1 polymer ?
#
loop_
_entity_poly.entity_id
_entity_poly.type
_entity_poly.pdbx_seq_one_letter_code
_entity_poly.pdbx_strand_id
1 'polypeptide(L)'
;MPQHKSPMKRMKTDKKRAARNNYVKRTIRTMTKQIEAGLPEEERNQLLDKLYSQLDKAAKKGVIHKRTASRRKSRLALFVNKQS
;
A
#
# COMPACT_ATOMS: atom_id res chain seq x y z
N MET A 1 6.29 14.78 26.54
CA MET A 1 7.49 14.81 25.66
C MET A 1 8.56 13.88 26.23
N PRO A 2 9.39 13.23 25.40
CA PRO A 2 10.43 12.34 25.91
C PRO A 2 11.48 13.12 26.72
N GLN A 3 11.68 12.73 27.98
CA GLN A 3 12.63 13.37 28.91
C GLN A 3 14.06 12.79 28.80
N HIS A 4 14.21 11.56 28.30
CA HIS A 4 15.50 10.89 28.15
C HIS A 4 15.98 10.85 26.68
N LYS A 5 17.31 10.78 26.48
CA LYS A 5 17.97 10.82 25.16
C LYS A 5 17.48 9.71 24.21
N SER A 6 17.29 8.49 24.71
CA SER A 6 16.87 7.33 23.90
C SER A 6 15.45 7.50 23.32
N PRO A 7 14.41 7.78 24.14
CA PRO A 7 13.08 8.12 23.65
C PRO A 7 13.03 9.30 22.66
N MET A 8 13.83 10.34 22.88
CA MET A 8 13.89 11.50 21.97
C MET A 8 14.43 11.10 20.59
N LYS A 9 15.44 10.22 20.54
CA LYS A 9 15.96 9.65 19.28
C LYS A 9 14.91 8.79 18.59
N ARG A 10 14.19 7.94 19.33
CA ARG A 10 13.12 7.08 18.79
C ARG A 10 12.02 7.91 18.14
N MET A 11 11.55 8.96 18.82
CA MET A 11 10.54 9.88 18.28
C MET A 11 10.94 10.48 16.92
N LYS A 12 12.21 10.91 16.79
CA LYS A 12 12.74 11.43 15.51
C LYS A 12 12.77 10.36 14.42
N THR A 13 13.22 9.14 14.72
CA THR A 13 13.27 8.04 13.73
C THR A 13 11.88 7.56 13.34
N ASP A 14 10.95 7.53 14.29
CA ASP A 14 9.60 7.04 14.08
C ASP A 14 8.81 8.02 13.22
N LYS A 15 8.98 9.34 13.40
CA LYS A 15 8.39 10.36 12.50
C LYS A 15 8.84 10.14 11.04
N LYS A 16 10.12 9.87 10.82
CA LYS A 16 10.67 9.58 9.47
C LYS A 16 10.14 8.26 8.88
N ARG A 17 9.97 7.23 9.71
CA ARG A 17 9.39 5.94 9.28
C ARG A 17 7.89 6.08 8.98
N ALA A 18 7.15 6.79 9.83
CA ALA A 18 5.73 7.06 9.68
C ALA A 18 5.45 7.81 8.37
N ALA A 19 6.21 8.87 8.06
CA ALA A 19 6.07 9.61 6.80
C ALA A 19 6.22 8.70 5.56
N ARG A 20 7.27 7.86 5.52
CA ARG A 20 7.49 6.89 4.43
C ARG A 20 6.37 5.86 4.33
N ASN A 21 5.95 5.29 5.47
CA ASN A 21 4.88 4.29 5.50
C ASN A 21 3.53 4.89 5.08
N ASN A 22 3.26 6.13 5.47
CA ASN A 22 2.06 6.86 5.08
C ASN A 22 2.02 7.13 3.58
N TYR A 23 3.16 7.52 2.99
CA TYR A 23 3.28 7.69 1.54
C TYR A 23 2.96 6.38 0.81
N VAL A 24 3.64 5.27 1.16
CA VAL A 24 3.40 3.95 0.54
C VAL A 24 1.93 3.52 0.67
N LYS A 25 1.34 3.66 1.87
CA LYS A 25 -0.07 3.32 2.11
C LYS A 25 -1.01 4.20 1.30
N ARG A 26 -0.72 5.50 1.16
CA ARG A 26 -1.52 6.44 0.38
C ARG A 26 -1.45 6.11 -1.10
N THR A 27 -0.26 5.87 -1.64
CA THR A 27 -0.07 5.47 -3.05
C THR A 27 -0.87 4.23 -3.39
N ILE A 28 -0.78 3.17 -2.57
CA ILE A 28 -1.57 1.94 -2.76
C ILE A 28 -3.07 2.25 -2.78
N ARG A 29 -3.57 3.07 -1.83
CA ARG A 29 -4.99 3.47 -1.79
C ARG A 29 -5.42 4.25 -3.02
N THR A 30 -4.59 5.17 -3.50
CA THR A 30 -4.88 5.96 -4.70
C THR A 30 -4.96 5.07 -5.94
N MET A 31 -4.01 4.16 -6.12
CA MET A 31 -4.02 3.21 -7.24
C MET A 31 -5.24 2.29 -7.19
N THR A 32 -5.63 1.81 -6.00
CA THR A 32 -6.85 1.02 -5.85
C THR A 32 -8.10 1.81 -6.27
N LYS A 33 -8.22 3.07 -5.84
CA LYS A 33 -9.35 3.92 -6.24
C LYS A 33 -9.40 4.18 -7.74
N GLN A 34 -8.24 4.34 -8.39
CA GLN A 34 -8.17 4.52 -9.84
C GLN A 34 -8.70 3.30 -10.59
N ILE A 35 -8.37 2.09 -10.13
CA ILE A 35 -8.92 0.84 -10.70
C ILE A 35 -10.44 0.77 -10.51
N GLU A 36 -10.93 1.16 -9.33
CA GLU A 36 -12.37 1.18 -9.02
C GLU A 36 -13.14 2.28 -9.79
N ALA A 37 -12.46 3.33 -10.26
CA ALA A 37 -13.08 4.46 -10.96
C ALA A 37 -13.43 4.17 -12.43
N GLY A 38 -13.14 2.98 -12.95
CA GLY A 38 -13.54 2.57 -14.31
C GLY A 38 -12.57 3.03 -15.41
N LEU A 39 -11.29 2.67 -15.28
CA LEU A 39 -10.29 2.83 -16.34
C LEU A 39 -10.55 1.88 -17.53
N PRO A 40 -10.07 2.23 -18.74
CA PRO A 40 -10.05 1.31 -19.88
C PRO A 40 -9.33 -0.01 -19.55
N GLU A 41 -9.73 -1.10 -20.19
CA GLU A 41 -9.26 -2.46 -19.92
C GLU A 41 -7.72 -2.59 -19.92
N GLU A 42 -7.06 -2.01 -20.93
CA GLU A 42 -5.59 -2.08 -21.06
C GLU A 42 -4.86 -1.32 -19.94
N GLU A 43 -5.31 -0.11 -19.64
CA GLU A 43 -4.73 0.72 -18.57
C GLU A 43 -4.96 0.10 -17.20
N ARG A 44 -6.14 -0.51 -17.00
CA ARG A 44 -6.50 -1.24 -15.78
C ARG A 44 -5.55 -2.40 -15.54
N ASN A 45 -5.25 -3.21 -16.55
CA ASN A 45 -4.36 -4.37 -16.42
C ASN A 45 -2.93 -3.95 -16.08
N GLN A 46 -2.39 -2.91 -16.74
CA GLN A 46 -1.07 -2.37 -16.40
C GLN A 46 -1.02 -1.81 -14.96
N LEU A 47 -2.09 -1.16 -14.51
CA LEU A 47 -2.17 -0.58 -13.17
C LEU A 47 -2.30 -1.68 -12.09
N LEU A 48 -3.01 -2.77 -12.39
CA LEU A 48 -3.12 -3.95 -11.53
C LEU A 48 -1.75 -4.60 -11.29
N ASP A 49 -0.96 -4.83 -12.35
CA ASP A 49 0.38 -5.41 -12.23
C ASP A 49 1.30 -4.56 -11.36
N LYS A 50 1.28 -3.24 -11.61
CA LYS A 50 2.02 -2.26 -10.79
C LYS A 50 1.56 -2.32 -9.33
N LEU A 51 0.26 -2.36 -9.08
CA LEU A 51 -0.32 -2.41 -7.73
C LEU A 51 0.06 -3.70 -7.00
N TYR A 52 0.04 -4.85 -7.67
CA TYR A 52 0.46 -6.12 -7.08
C TYR A 52 1.93 -6.10 -6.68
N SER A 53 2.82 -5.59 -7.54
CA SER A 53 4.23 -5.39 -7.22
C SER A 53 4.43 -4.48 -6.00
N GLN A 54 3.66 -3.37 -5.91
CA GLN A 54 3.72 -2.45 -4.78
C GLN A 54 3.23 -3.08 -3.48
N LEU A 55 2.15 -3.88 -3.52
CA LEU A 55 1.64 -4.60 -2.36
C LEU A 55 2.67 -5.59 -1.81
N ASP A 56 3.35 -6.34 -2.68
CA ASP A 56 4.37 -7.30 -2.26
C ASP A 56 5.61 -6.60 -1.71
N LYS A 57 6.05 -5.50 -2.34
CA LYS A 57 7.15 -4.67 -1.83
C LYS A 57 6.80 -4.08 -0.47
N ALA A 58 5.57 -3.62 -0.27
CA ALA A 58 5.09 -3.10 1.01
C ALA A 58 5.04 -4.20 2.09
N ALA A 59 4.67 -5.43 1.73
CA ALA A 59 4.71 -6.57 2.63
C ALA A 59 6.15 -6.97 3.00
N LYS A 60 7.05 -7.06 2.01
CA LYS A 60 8.47 -7.37 2.20
C LYS A 60 9.17 -6.35 3.12
N LYS A 61 8.82 -5.06 2.98
CA LYS A 61 9.35 -3.97 3.82
C LYS A 61 8.65 -3.84 5.19
N GLY A 62 7.67 -4.69 5.49
CA GLY A 62 6.94 -4.66 6.76
C GLY A 62 5.99 -3.47 6.94
N VAL A 63 5.66 -2.75 5.86
CA VAL A 63 4.70 -1.62 5.91
C VAL A 63 3.27 -2.12 6.10
N ILE A 64 2.97 -3.30 5.53
CA ILE A 64 1.72 -4.04 5.70
C ILE A 64 2.05 -5.51 5.99
N HIS A 65 1.16 -6.19 6.72
CA HIS A 65 1.32 -7.62 6.95
C HIS A 65 1.07 -8.44 5.67
N LYS A 66 1.78 -9.55 5.47
CA LYS A 66 1.64 -10.44 4.30
C LYS A 66 0.18 -10.83 4.01
N ARG A 67 -0.57 -11.22 5.06
CA ARG A 67 -2.01 -11.55 4.94
C ARG A 67 -2.87 -10.35 4.49
N THR A 68 -2.47 -9.13 4.84
CA THR A 68 -3.18 -7.92 4.39
C THR A 68 -2.91 -7.64 2.91
N ALA A 69 -1.69 -7.90 2.42
CA ALA A 69 -1.39 -7.85 1.00
C ALA A 69 -2.21 -8.90 0.22
N SER A 70 -2.19 -10.17 0.66
CA SER A 70 -2.96 -11.26 0.04
C SER A 70 -4.46 -10.97 0.00
N ARG A 71 -5.05 -10.51 1.12
CA ARG A 71 -6.48 -10.14 1.16
C ARG A 71 -6.83 -9.03 0.17
N ARG A 72 -5.97 -8.02 0.02
CA ARG A 72 -6.21 -6.93 -0.94
C ARG A 72 -6.12 -7.40 -2.38
N LYS A 73 -5.13 -8.24 -2.71
CA LYS A 73 -5.01 -8.85 -4.05
C LYS A 73 -6.25 -9.68 -4.40
N SER A 74 -6.68 -10.56 -3.50
CA SER A 74 -7.87 -11.39 -3.69
C SER A 74 -9.13 -10.57 -3.91
N ARG A 75 -9.37 -9.52 -3.10
CA ARG A 75 -10.53 -8.64 -3.28
C ARG A 75 -10.52 -7.90 -4.62
N LEU A 76 -9.35 -7.43 -5.06
CA LEU A 76 -9.22 -6.76 -6.35
C LEU A 76 -9.45 -7.71 -7.52
N ALA A 77 -8.92 -8.92 -7.45
CA ALA A 77 -9.17 -9.94 -8.47
C ALA A 77 -10.68 -10.26 -8.58
N LEU A 78 -11.37 -10.44 -7.45
CA LEU A 78 -12.82 -10.64 -7.44
C LEU A 78 -13.59 -9.45 -8.01
N PHE A 79 -13.16 -8.22 -7.73
CA PHE A 79 -13.79 -7.03 -8.28
C PHE A 79 -13.63 -6.96 -9.80
N VAL A 80 -12.41 -7.16 -10.30
CA VAL A 80 -12.10 -7.13 -11.74
C VAL A 80 -12.88 -8.22 -12.47
N ASN A 81 -12.85 -9.46 -11.98
CA ASN A 81 -13.57 -10.58 -12.59
C ASN A 81 -15.10 -10.41 -12.59
N LYS A 82 -15.66 -9.60 -11.68
CA LYS A 82 -17.10 -9.29 -11.67
C LYS A 82 -17.47 -8.19 -12.66
N GLN A 83 -16.51 -7.34 -13.02
CA GLN A 83 -16.68 -6.24 -13.97
C GLN A 83 -16.35 -6.67 -15.41
N SER A 84 -15.61 -7.76 -15.57
CA SER A 84 -15.47 -8.53 -16.81
C SER A 84 -16.78 -9.22 -17.19
#